data_AF-A0A1F6WW34-F1
#
_entry.id   AF-A0A1F6WW34-F1
#
_cell.length_a   1.000
_cell.length_b   1.000
_cell.length_c   1.000
_cell.angle_alpha   90.00
_cell.angle_beta   90.00
_cell.angle_gamma   90.00
#
_symmetry.space_group_name_H-M   'P 1'
#
loop_
_entity.id
_entity.type
_entity.pdbx_description
1 polymer ?
#
loop_
_entity_poly.entity_id
_entity_poly.type
_entity_poly.pdbx_seq_one_letter_code
_entity_poly.pdbx_strand_id
1 'polypeptide(L)'
;MKLRILAFLILLISILAFPLWVSAILALLGMMYFYFFIEAVILFLISDLLYGVPELKFFNIVFVSFFASLVIFIILKLLKKKLRFK
;
A
#
# COMPACT_ATOMS: atom_id res chain seq x y z
N MET A 1 -7.09 0.93 -17.88
CA MET A 1 -5.61 0.84 -17.86
C MET A 1 -4.94 2.19 -17.59
N LYS A 2 -5.23 3.26 -18.34
CA LYS A 2 -4.63 4.59 -18.13
C LYS A 2 -4.74 5.10 -16.69
N LEU A 3 -5.92 5.01 -16.06
CA LEU A 3 -6.15 5.41 -14.66
C LEU A 3 -5.35 4.60 -13.64
N ARG A 4 -5.08 3.30 -13.89
CA ARG A 4 -4.26 2.46 -13.00
C ARG A 4 -2.81 2.92 -12.98
N ILE A 5 -2.27 3.22 -14.15
CA ILE A 5 -0.87 3.67 -14.31
C ILE A 5 -0.70 5.05 -13.67
N LEU A 6 -1.69 5.93 -13.83
CA LEU A 6 -1.71 7.24 -13.17
C LEU A 6 -1.75 7.10 -11.65
N ALA A 7 -2.62 6.25 -11.11
CA ALA A 7 -2.68 5.98 -9.67
C ALA A 7 -1.37 5.40 -9.14
N PHE A 8 -0.72 4.50 -9.89
CA PHE A 8 0.60 3.96 -9.55
C PHE A 8 1.68 5.05 -9.50
N LEU A 9 1.75 5.91 -10.53
CA LEU A 9 2.69 7.03 -10.58
C LEU A 9 2.50 8.01 -9.42
N ILE A 10 1.24 8.37 -9.12
CA ILE A 10 0.92 9.27 -8.01
C ILE A 10 1.37 8.64 -6.68
N LEU A 11 1.13 7.34 -6.49
CA LEU A 11 1.48 6.63 -5.26
C LEU A 11 3.00 6.48 -5.12
N LEU A 12 3.72 6.23 -6.21
CA LEU A 12 5.19 6.23 -6.26
C LEU A 12 5.76 7.60 -5.85
N ILE A 13 5.24 8.69 -6.43
CA ILE A 13 5.65 10.05 -6.07
C ILE A 13 5.31 10.34 -4.61
N SER A 14 4.14 9.90 -4.15
CA SER A 14 3.73 10.08 -2.76
C SER A 14 4.69 9.40 -1.79
N ILE A 15 5.15 8.19 -2.09
CA ILE A 15 6.10 7.47 -1.25
C ILE A 15 7.46 8.18 -1.16
N LEU A 16 7.90 8.80 -2.25
CA LEU A 16 9.19 9.50 -2.28
C LEU A 16 9.15 10.90 -1.65
N ALA A 17 8.03 11.61 -1.80
CA ALA A 17 7.93 13.04 -1.47
C ALA A 17 7.10 13.35 -0.23
N PHE A 18 6.21 12.46 0.20
CA PHE A 18 5.27 12.70 1.29
C PHE A 18 5.49 11.72 2.45
N PRO A 19 5.03 12.07 3.67
CA PRO A 19 5.04 11.15 4.80
C PRO A 19 4.20 9.89 4.51
N LEU A 20 4.65 8.75 5.06
CA LEU A 20 4.05 7.41 4.85
C LEU A 20 2.53 7.35 5.06
N TRP A 21 1.99 8.16 5.97
CA TRP A 21 0.55 8.26 6.25
C TRP A 21 -0.26 8.70 5.02
N VAL A 22 0.25 9.66 4.26
CA VAL A 22 -0.41 10.16 3.04
C VAL A 22 -0.42 9.06 1.98
N SER A 23 0.72 8.37 1.82
CA SER A 23 0.83 7.23 0.90
C SER A 23 -0.09 6.07 1.29
N ALA A 24 -0.30 5.85 2.59
CA ALA A 24 -1.15 4.76 3.10
C ALA A 24 -2.62 5.01 2.74
N ILE A 25 -3.11 6.24 2.92
CA ILE A 25 -4.47 6.64 2.52
C ILE A 25 -4.63 6.51 1.00
N LEU A 26 -3.65 6.96 0.23
CA LEU A 26 -3.66 6.85 -1.24
C LEU A 26 -3.70 5.39 -1.71
N ALA A 27 -2.91 4.52 -1.09
CA ALA A 27 -2.93 3.09 -1.37
C ALA A 27 -4.27 2.46 -1.02
N LEU A 28 -4.87 2.84 0.11
CA LEU A 28 -6.17 2.32 0.53
C LEU A 28 -7.27 2.74 -0.46
N LEU A 29 -7.29 4.00 -0.89
CA LEU A 29 -8.18 4.49 -1.94
C LEU A 29 -7.95 3.75 -3.26
N GLY A 30 -6.71 3.53 -3.66
CA GLY A 30 -6.35 2.76 -4.85
C GLY A 30 -6.82 1.30 -4.78
N MET A 31 -6.64 0.64 -3.63
CA MET A 31 -7.09 -0.73 -3.37
C MET A 31 -8.62 -0.84 -3.29
N MET A 32 -9.33 0.21 -2.87
CA MET A 32 -10.79 0.26 -2.92
C MET A 32 -11.29 0.46 -4.34
N TYR A 33 -10.69 1.38 -5.10
CA TYR A 33 -11.11 1.70 -6.47
C TYR A 33 -10.83 0.55 -7.45
N PHE A 34 -9.65 -0.08 -7.36
CA PHE A 34 -9.27 -1.19 -8.23
C PHE A 34 -9.48 -2.54 -7.53
N TYR A 35 -10.06 -3.52 -8.23
CA TYR A 35 -10.27 -4.87 -7.68
C TYR A 35 -8.96 -5.60 -7.38
N PHE A 36 -7.92 -5.37 -8.17
CA PHE A 36 -6.61 -6.00 -8.01
C PHE A 36 -5.49 -4.95 -8.16
N PHE A 37 -5.04 -4.42 -7.02
CA PHE A 37 -4.01 -3.38 -6.93
C PHE A 37 -2.85 -3.83 -6.05
N ILE A 38 -2.16 -4.89 -6.50
CA ILE A 38 -1.00 -5.45 -5.79
C ILE A 38 0.23 -4.54 -5.88
N GLU A 39 0.24 -3.65 -6.87
CA GLU A 39 1.29 -2.67 -7.10
C GLU A 39 1.53 -1.77 -5.87
N ALA A 40 0.48 -1.41 -5.12
CA ALA A 40 0.61 -0.67 -3.87
C ALA A 40 1.39 -1.44 -2.80
N VAL A 41 1.16 -2.76 -2.68
CA VAL A 41 1.87 -3.60 -1.69
C VAL A 41 3.36 -3.69 -2.03
N ILE A 42 3.68 -3.83 -3.33
CA ILE A 42 5.06 -3.85 -3.81
C ILE A 42 5.73 -2.49 -3.59
N LEU A 43 5.02 -1.39 -3.83
CA LEU A 43 5.55 -0.05 -3.57
C LEU A 43 5.81 0.21 -2.09
N PHE A 44 4.93 -0.28 -1.21
CA PHE A 44 5.15 -0.21 0.24
C PHE A 44 6.31 -1.07 0.70
N LEU A 45 6.56 -2.22 0.06
CA LEU A 45 7.78 -3.01 0.28
C LEU A 45 9.03 -2.20 -0.10
N ILE A 46 9.04 -1.56 -1.28
CA ILE A 46 10.16 -0.74 -1.74
C ILE A 46 10.38 0.45 -0.81
N SER A 47 9.30 1.12 -0.39
CA SER A 47 9.34 2.20 0.60
C SER A 47 10.01 1.75 1.89
N ASP A 48 9.62 0.58 2.40
CA ASP A 48 10.15 0.03 3.63
C ASP A 48 11.64 -0.39 3.48
N LEU A 49 12.06 -0.87 2.30
CA LEU A 49 13.48 -1.07 1.98
C LEU A 49 14.28 0.25 1.87
N LEU A 50 13.68 1.31 1.32
CA LEU A 50 14.34 2.60 1.10
C LEU A 50 14.43 3.44 2.39
N TYR A 51 13.38 3.40 3.21
CA TYR A 51 13.23 4.19 4.44
C TYR A 51 13.35 3.35 5.72
N GLY A 52 13.72 2.07 5.61
CA GLY A 52 14.02 1.17 6.72
C GLY A 52 15.31 1.57 7.44
N VAL A 53 15.29 2.73 8.09
CA VAL A 53 16.40 3.25 8.90
C VAL A 53 16.39 2.52 10.26
N PRO A 54 17.53 1.99 10.74
CA PRO A 54 17.60 1.15 11.95
C PRO A 54 17.27 1.86 13.28
N GLU A 55 16.99 3.17 13.26
CA GLU A 55 16.96 4.02 14.45
C GLU A 55 15.62 4.01 15.20
N LEU A 56 14.51 3.63 14.55
CA LEU A 56 13.18 3.57 15.18
C LEU A 56 12.55 2.19 14.97
N LYS A 57 13.21 1.18 15.54
CA LYS A 57 12.67 -0.17 15.70
C LYS A 57 11.46 -0.15 16.64
N PHE A 58 10.28 0.21 16.15
CA PHE A 58 9.06 -0.24 16.81
C PHE A 58 9.05 -1.77 16.77
N PHE A 59 9.28 -2.40 17.93
CA PHE A 59 9.23 -3.86 18.09
C PHE A 59 10.25 -4.69 17.27
N ASN A 60 11.38 -4.13 16.83
CA ASN A 60 12.42 -4.87 16.07
C ASN A 60 11.94 -5.40 14.70
N ILE A 61 10.77 -4.96 14.22
CA ILE A 61 10.22 -5.32 12.92
C ILE A 61 10.67 -4.27 11.92
N VAL A 62 11.45 -4.69 10.93
CA VAL A 62 11.91 -3.79 9.85
C VAL A 62 10.74 -3.44 8.93
N PHE A 63 9.91 -4.43 8.60
CA PHE A 63 8.88 -4.36 7.55
C PHE A 63 7.47 -3.97 8.00
N VAL A 64 7.33 -3.02 8.93
CA VAL A 64 6.02 -2.68 9.52
C VAL A 64 5.03 -2.21 8.46
N SER A 65 5.47 -1.34 7.54
CA SER A 65 4.59 -0.73 6.53
C SER A 65 4.17 -1.75 5.48
N PHE A 66 5.08 -2.65 5.12
CA PHE A 66 4.77 -3.77 4.23
C PHE A 66 3.74 -4.71 4.85
N PHE A 67 3.96 -5.19 6.08
CA PHE A 67 3.01 -6.09 6.76
C PHE A 67 1.63 -5.44 6.92
N ALA A 68 1.57 -4.16 7.31
CA ALA A 68 0.31 -3.43 7.40
C ALA A 68 -0.42 -3.39 6.05
N SER A 69 0.28 -3.02 4.97
CA SER A 69 -0.31 -2.95 3.62
C SER A 69 -0.81 -4.31 3.13
N LEU A 70 -0.09 -5.40 3.46
CA LEU A 70 -0.43 -6.76 3.07
C LEU A 70 -1.68 -7.25 3.82
N VAL A 71 -1.76 -6.99 5.13
CA VAL A 71 -2.95 -7.29 5.94
C VAL A 71 -4.16 -6.52 5.41
N ILE A 72 -4.03 -5.22 5.14
CA ILE A 72 -5.11 -4.40 4.58
C ILE A 72 -5.56 -4.93 3.21
N PHE A 73 -4.62 -5.30 2.34
CA PHE A 73 -4.92 -5.87 1.04
C PHE A 73 -5.71 -7.19 1.15
N ILE A 74 -5.31 -8.09 2.07
CA ILE A 74 -6.02 -9.34 2.33
C ILE A 74 -7.44 -9.06 2.85
N ILE A 75 -7.58 -8.16 3.83
CA ILE A 75 -8.89 -7.79 4.40
C ILE A 75 -9.80 -7.24 3.31
N LEU A 76 -9.32 -6.29 2.49
CA LEU A 76 -10.09 -5.71 1.38
C LEU A 76 -10.47 -6.76 0.34
N LYS A 77 -9.57 -7.68 0.01
CA LYS A 77 -9.85 -8.78 -0.92
C LYS A 77 -10.93 -9.71 -0.37
N LEU A 78 -10.88 -10.06 0.92
CA LEU A 78 -11.90 -10.87 1.59
C LEU A 78 -13.25 -10.13 1.66
N LEU A 79 -13.24 -8.83 1.96
CA LEU A 79 -14.43 -7.99 1.99
C LEU A 79 -15.09 -7.93 0.61
N LYS A 80 -14.31 -7.66 -0.43
CA LYS A 80 -14.79 -7.62 -1.82
C LYS A 80 -15.28 -8.98 -2.30
N LYS A 81 -14.65 -10.08 -1.88
CA LYS A 81 -15.12 -11.44 -2.17
C LYS A 81 -16.49 -11.72 -1.52
N LYS A 82 -16.73 -11.21 -0.31
CA LYS A 82 -18.04 -11.31 0.37
C LYS A 82 -19.11 -10.37 -0.21
N LEU A 83 -18.72 -9.19 -0.69
CA LEU A 83 -19.62 -8.20 -1.29
C LEU A 83 -20.04 -8.56 -2.72
N ARG A 84 -19.38 -9.52 -3.37
CA ARG A 84 -19.82 -10.06 -4.65
C ARG A 84 -20.96 -11.07 -4.46
N PHE A 85 -22.11 -10.57 -4.03
CA PHE A 85 -23.40 -11.12 -4.43
C PHE A 85 -23.68 -10.56 -5.85
N LYS A 86 -23.42 -11.38 -6.88
CA LYS A 86 -23.40 -11.10 -8.34
C LYS A 86 -22.12 -10.43 -8.89
#